data_AF-A0A2V9ZMC3-F1
#
_entry.id   AF-A0A2V9ZMC3-F1
#
_cell.length_a   1.000
_cell.length_b   1.000
_cell.length_c   1.000
_cell.angle_alpha   90.00
_cell.angle_beta   90.00
_cell.angle_gamma   90.00
#
_symmetry.space_group_name_H-M   'P 1'
#
loop_
_entity.id
_entity.type
_entity.pdbx_description
1 polymer ?
#
loop_
_entity_poly.entity_id
_entity_poly.type
_entity_poly.pdbx_seq_one_letter_code
_entity_poly.pdbx_strand_id
1 'polypeptide(L)'
;MKSLMTNVVRLVAAMTITLAVTATLAHAGETMTDRCSSEVAIVPAFGDQPDTIGTIILKRGPNGTTDWTPPFTVQLSSVGRIRWWCHSTTGNAFDPGTWRVKDLKVGVGCQIFADGQPESCGPAPDIKLGSSVWNGWTPERSRCGNRSNRIRARLGTGRLLQIECLGH
;
A
#
# COMPACT_ATOMS: atom_id res chain seq x y z
N MET A 1 -5.22 86.00 -31.12
CA MET A 1 -6.04 84.80 -30.83
C MET A 1 -5.12 83.58 -30.85
N LYS A 2 -5.19 82.79 -29.76
CA LYS A 2 -4.67 81.43 -29.47
C LYS A 2 -4.04 80.67 -30.66
N SER A 3 -2.75 80.32 -30.66
CA SER A 3 -2.11 79.16 -29.99
C SER A 3 -2.89 77.84 -30.15
N LEU A 4 -2.29 76.86 -30.86
CA LEU A 4 -1.91 75.56 -30.27
C LEU A 4 -1.20 74.69 -31.33
N MET A 5 0.09 74.41 -31.06
CA MET A 5 0.84 73.29 -31.61
C MET A 5 0.34 71.99 -30.94
N THR A 6 0.06 70.95 -31.72
CA THR A 6 -0.31 69.62 -31.18
C THR A 6 0.81 68.63 -31.50
N ASN A 7 1.66 68.39 -30.49
CA ASN A 7 2.67 67.34 -30.51
C ASN A 7 2.00 65.98 -30.24
N VAL A 8 2.12 65.05 -31.18
CA VAL A 8 1.64 63.66 -31.03
C VAL A 8 2.75 62.85 -30.34
N VAL A 9 2.60 62.64 -29.03
CA VAL A 9 3.45 61.76 -28.23
C VAL A 9 3.05 60.31 -28.52
N ARG A 10 3.95 59.54 -29.15
CA ARG A 10 3.79 58.08 -29.35
C ARG A 10 4.27 57.35 -28.10
N LEU A 11 3.35 56.73 -27.37
CA LEU A 11 3.63 55.81 -26.27
C LEU A 11 4.02 54.44 -26.86
N VAL A 12 5.25 54.00 -26.65
CA VAL A 12 5.70 52.63 -26.97
C VAL A 12 5.57 51.80 -25.69
N ALA A 13 4.59 50.90 -25.64
CA ALA A 13 4.42 49.97 -24.52
C ALA A 13 5.38 48.79 -24.71
N ALA A 14 6.43 48.75 -23.88
CA ALA A 14 7.34 47.61 -23.79
C ALA A 14 6.65 46.48 -23.01
N MET A 15 6.23 45.44 -23.72
CA MET A 15 5.62 44.23 -23.16
C MET A 15 6.73 43.30 -22.68
N THR A 16 7.06 43.36 -21.39
CA THR A 16 8.00 42.45 -20.73
C THR A 16 7.33 41.08 -20.53
N ILE A 17 7.76 40.09 -21.31
CA ILE A 17 7.37 38.69 -21.14
C ILE A 17 8.22 38.08 -20.01
N THR A 18 7.67 38.01 -18.81
CA THR A 18 8.23 37.23 -17.71
C THR A 18 7.94 35.75 -17.94
N LEU A 19 8.92 35.01 -18.47
CA LEU A 19 8.88 33.54 -18.44
C LEU A 19 9.08 33.08 -16.98
N ALA A 20 7.97 32.80 -16.31
CA ALA A 20 8.00 32.04 -15.06
C ALA A 20 8.41 30.60 -15.39
N VAL A 21 9.69 30.27 -15.15
CA VAL A 21 10.18 28.90 -15.16
C VAL A 21 9.54 28.20 -13.95
N THR A 22 8.40 27.54 -14.17
CA THR A 22 7.82 26.62 -13.18
C THR A 22 8.72 25.39 -13.12
N ALA A 23 9.61 25.36 -12.14
CA ALA A 23 10.31 24.14 -11.76
C ALA A 23 9.25 23.13 -11.29
N THR A 24 8.90 22.17 -12.16
CA THR A 24 8.13 21.00 -11.76
C THR A 24 8.99 20.20 -10.81
N LEU A 25 8.75 20.34 -9.50
CA LEU A 25 9.19 19.38 -8.48
C LEU A 25 8.47 18.05 -8.75
N ALA A 26 8.91 17.35 -9.78
CA ALA A 26 8.44 16.02 -10.12
C ALA A 26 9.15 15.02 -9.21
N HIS A 27 8.62 14.82 -8.02
CA HIS A 27 8.64 13.51 -7.38
C HIS A 27 7.19 13.16 -7.10
N ALA A 28 6.47 12.77 -8.16
CA ALA A 28 5.19 12.10 -7.98
C ALA A 28 5.50 10.76 -7.32
N GLY A 29 5.47 10.73 -5.99
CA GLY A 29 5.63 9.51 -5.23
C GLY A 29 4.54 8.53 -5.65
N GLU A 30 4.92 7.30 -5.95
CA GLU A 30 3.96 6.25 -6.28
C GLU A 30 3.16 5.94 -5.02
N THR A 31 1.83 6.03 -5.10
CA THR A 31 0.94 5.65 -3.99
C THR A 31 0.40 4.25 -4.22
N MET A 32 0.77 3.33 -3.35
CA MET A 32 0.20 1.99 -3.31
C MET A 32 -1.04 1.97 -2.41
N THR A 33 -2.06 1.18 -2.76
CA THR A 33 -3.27 1.00 -1.95
C THR A 33 -3.50 -0.47 -1.65
N ASP A 34 -3.48 -0.83 -0.37
CA ASP A 34 -3.75 -2.20 0.09
C ASP A 34 -4.86 -2.21 1.14
N ARG A 35 -5.60 -3.32 1.24
CA ARG A 35 -6.74 -3.41 2.17
C ARG A 35 -6.29 -3.91 3.54
N CYS A 36 -6.58 -3.14 4.59
CA CYS A 36 -6.45 -3.55 5.98
C CYS A 36 -7.55 -2.96 6.86
N SER A 37 -8.20 -3.82 7.66
CA SER A 37 -9.43 -3.50 8.40
C SER A 37 -9.22 -2.50 9.54
N SER A 38 -8.12 -2.59 10.30
CA SER A 38 -7.87 -1.69 11.43
C SER A 38 -6.44 -1.17 11.51
N GLU A 39 -5.52 -1.94 12.10
CA GLU A 39 -4.16 -1.49 12.41
C GLU A 39 -3.14 -2.06 11.43
N VAL A 40 -2.12 -1.28 11.12
CA VAL A 40 -1.01 -1.68 10.25
C VAL A 40 0.30 -1.50 10.99
N ALA A 41 1.17 -2.50 10.90
CA ALA A 41 2.54 -2.43 11.37
C ALA A 41 3.49 -2.46 10.16
N ILE A 42 4.26 -1.38 9.97
CA ILE A 42 5.29 -1.32 8.94
C ILE A 42 6.62 -1.57 9.63
N VAL A 43 7.20 -2.73 9.33
CA VAL A 43 8.40 -3.22 10.03
C VAL A 43 9.68 -2.71 9.36
N PRO A 44 10.79 -2.57 10.10
CA PRO A 44 12.04 -2.05 9.56
C PRO A 44 12.62 -2.90 8.43
N ALA A 45 12.55 -4.23 8.52
CA ALA A 45 13.04 -5.14 7.49
C ALA A 45 12.02 -6.20 7.07
N PHE A 46 12.20 -6.75 5.86
CA PHE A 46 11.22 -7.64 5.25
C PHE A 46 10.89 -8.93 6.05
N GLY A 47 11.85 -9.39 6.86
CA GLY A 47 11.72 -10.59 7.71
C GLY A 47 11.22 -10.31 9.12
N ASP A 48 11.04 -9.03 9.49
CA ASP A 48 10.76 -8.62 10.85
C ASP A 48 9.30 -8.86 11.25
N GLN A 49 9.09 -8.99 12.56
CA GLN A 49 7.80 -9.16 13.20
C GLN A 49 7.23 -7.81 13.70
N PRO A 50 5.90 -7.69 13.91
CA PRO A 50 5.28 -6.43 14.35
C PRO A 50 5.80 -5.83 15.66
N ASP A 51 6.43 -6.62 16.52
CA ASP A 51 7.03 -6.21 17.79
C ASP A 51 8.50 -5.76 17.67
N THR A 52 9.07 -5.78 16.46
CA THR A 52 10.45 -5.37 16.22
C THR A 52 10.65 -3.88 16.49
N ILE A 53 11.75 -3.51 17.15
CA ILE A 53 12.09 -2.12 17.45
C ILE A 53 12.18 -1.30 16.15
N GLY A 54 11.55 -0.13 16.13
CA GLY A 54 11.47 0.74 14.95
C GLY A 54 10.28 0.45 14.04
N THR A 55 9.45 -0.55 14.37
CA THR A 55 8.17 -0.75 13.70
C THR A 55 7.26 0.45 13.90
N ILE A 56 6.66 0.92 12.81
CA ILE A 56 5.68 2.00 12.83
C ILE A 56 4.29 1.40 12.84
N ILE A 57 3.52 1.72 13.89
CA ILE A 57 2.13 1.27 14.04
C ILE A 57 1.19 2.39 13.63
N LEU A 58 0.39 2.14 12.60
CA LEU A 58 -0.71 2.99 12.18
C LEU A 58 -2.00 2.44 12.77
N LYS A 59 -2.67 3.25 13.59
CA LYS A 59 -3.98 2.92 14.17
C LYS A 59 -5.01 3.87 13.62
N ARG A 60 -6.06 3.31 13.05
CA ARG A 60 -7.16 4.09 12.48
C ARG A 60 -7.81 4.94 13.59
N GLY A 61 -7.85 6.26 13.40
CA GLY A 61 -8.54 7.16 14.32
C GLY A 61 -10.07 7.09 14.16
N PRO A 62 -10.82 7.85 14.97
CA PRO A 62 -12.29 7.89 14.93
C PRO A 62 -12.85 8.22 13.54
N ASN A 63 -12.14 9.06 12.77
CA ASN A 63 -12.53 9.48 11.42
C ASN A 63 -12.18 8.45 10.34
N GLY A 64 -11.70 7.27 10.73
CA GLY A 64 -11.35 6.23 9.77
C GLY A 64 -10.02 6.50 9.05
N THR A 65 -9.19 7.45 9.49
CA THR A 65 -7.92 7.82 8.85
C THR A 65 -6.79 8.04 9.85
N THR A 66 -5.56 8.15 9.35
CA THR A 66 -4.40 8.70 10.06
C THR A 66 -3.74 9.79 9.23
N ASP A 67 -2.97 10.66 9.87
CA ASP A 67 -2.03 11.52 9.16
C ASP A 67 -0.92 10.70 8.51
N TRP A 68 -0.22 11.32 7.56
CA TRP A 68 1.00 10.76 7.00
C TRP A 68 2.08 10.70 8.07
N THR A 69 2.79 9.57 8.13
CA THR A 69 4.02 9.48 8.91
C THR A 69 5.07 10.44 8.33
N PRO A 70 6.06 10.85 9.15
CA PRO A 70 7.32 11.33 8.60
C PRO A 70 7.91 10.30 7.63
N PRO A 71 8.70 10.71 6.63
CA PRO A 71 9.46 9.79 5.79
C PRO A 71 10.39 8.90 6.62
N PHE A 72 10.44 7.61 6.31
CA PHE A 72 11.32 6.63 6.95
C PHE A 72 11.82 5.59 5.94
N THR A 73 12.87 4.85 6.32
CA THR A 73 13.48 3.85 5.45
C THR A 73 13.16 2.44 5.94
N VAL A 74 12.86 1.54 4.99
CA VAL A 74 12.63 0.12 5.24
C VAL A 74 13.59 -0.73 4.41
N GLN A 75 14.08 -1.83 4.97
CA GLN A 75 14.88 -2.80 4.25
C GLN A 75 13.96 -3.71 3.42
N LEU A 76 14.15 -3.65 2.10
CA LEU A 76 13.39 -4.43 1.15
C LEU A 76 13.85 -5.90 1.11
N SER A 77 12.96 -6.80 0.67
CA SER A 77 13.36 -8.16 0.29
C SER A 77 14.35 -8.15 -0.88
N SER A 78 14.98 -9.29 -1.19
CA SER A 78 15.80 -9.47 -2.41
C SER A 78 15.09 -9.10 -3.73
N VAL A 79 13.75 -9.13 -3.77
CA VAL A 79 12.92 -8.74 -4.93
C VAL A 79 12.28 -7.34 -4.82
N GLY A 80 12.75 -6.50 -3.90
CA GLY A 80 12.29 -5.11 -3.76
C GLY A 80 10.90 -4.94 -3.12
N ARG A 81 10.47 -5.87 -2.27
CA ARG A 81 9.19 -5.78 -1.55
C ARG A 81 9.35 -5.20 -0.16
N ILE A 82 8.35 -4.44 0.25
CA ILE A 82 8.16 -3.90 1.58
C ILE A 82 7.30 -4.90 2.37
N ARG A 83 7.66 -5.15 3.63
CA ARG A 83 6.87 -5.93 4.57
C ARG A 83 6.04 -5.01 5.43
N TRP A 84 4.77 -5.36 5.58
CA TRP A 84 3.90 -4.78 6.58
C TRP A 84 2.94 -5.87 7.06
N TRP A 85 2.28 -5.61 8.17
CA TRP A 85 1.36 -6.55 8.78
C TRP A 85 0.02 -5.86 9.00
N CYS A 86 -1.07 -6.58 8.74
CA CYS A 86 -2.42 -6.13 9.04
C CYS A 86 -2.91 -6.83 10.31
N HIS A 87 -3.33 -6.06 11.30
CA HIS A 87 -4.04 -6.58 12.46
C HIS A 87 -5.53 -6.45 12.18
N SER A 88 -6.30 -7.53 12.39
CA SER A 88 -7.76 -7.46 12.37
C SER A 88 -8.30 -7.55 13.79
N THR A 89 -8.92 -6.48 14.29
CA THR A 89 -9.46 -6.40 15.66
C THR A 89 -10.88 -6.93 15.79
N THR A 90 -11.51 -7.34 14.68
CA THR A 90 -12.92 -7.74 14.60
C THR A 90 -13.17 -9.20 14.97
N GLY A 91 -12.12 -10.02 15.15
CA GLY A 91 -12.28 -11.47 15.36
C GLY A 91 -12.95 -12.21 14.18
N ASN A 92 -13.16 -11.52 13.05
CA ASN A 92 -13.82 -12.07 11.90
C ASN A 92 -12.80 -12.85 11.05
N ALA A 93 -12.91 -14.18 11.06
CA ALA A 93 -12.07 -15.08 10.26
C ALA A 93 -12.19 -14.83 8.74
N PHE A 94 -13.23 -14.13 8.28
CA PHE A 94 -13.47 -13.80 6.87
C PHE A 94 -13.04 -12.39 6.46
N ASP A 95 -12.48 -11.59 7.39
CA ASP A 95 -11.92 -10.30 6.96
C ASP A 95 -10.83 -10.57 5.91
N PRO A 96 -10.82 -9.88 4.75
CA PRO A 96 -9.95 -10.20 3.62
C PRO A 96 -8.43 -10.20 3.93
N GLY A 97 -8.03 -9.68 5.08
CA GLY A 97 -6.65 -9.71 5.59
C GLY A 97 -6.39 -10.74 6.69
N THR A 98 -7.34 -11.62 7.04
CA THR A 98 -7.23 -12.57 8.17
C THR A 98 -7.06 -14.02 7.73
N TRP A 99 -7.43 -14.35 6.48
CA TRP A 99 -7.34 -15.69 5.94
C TRP A 99 -6.44 -15.75 4.70
N ARG A 100 -5.68 -16.84 4.58
CA ARG A 100 -5.05 -17.24 3.32
C ARG A 100 -5.28 -18.73 3.08
N VAL A 101 -5.28 -19.12 1.82
CA VAL A 101 -5.21 -20.53 1.44
C VAL A 101 -3.79 -21.00 1.80
N LYS A 102 -3.68 -21.79 2.87
CA LYS A 102 -2.39 -22.26 3.40
C LYS A 102 -1.87 -23.43 2.56
N ASP A 103 -2.77 -24.31 2.15
CA ASP A 103 -2.50 -25.41 1.23
C ASP A 103 -3.71 -25.60 0.31
N LEU A 104 -3.44 -25.68 -0.99
CA LEU A 104 -4.39 -26.20 -1.96
C LEU A 104 -3.89 -27.59 -2.35
N LYS A 105 -4.35 -28.63 -1.65
CA LYS A 105 -4.05 -30.00 -2.04
C LYS A 105 -5.12 -30.45 -3.02
N VAL A 106 -4.75 -30.52 -4.30
CA VAL A 106 -5.57 -31.20 -5.31
C VAL A 106 -5.25 -32.68 -5.19
N GLY A 107 -6.06 -33.39 -4.40
CA GLY A 107 -5.99 -34.84 -4.28
C GLY A 107 -6.98 -35.50 -5.24
N VAL A 108 -6.85 -36.81 -5.40
CA VAL A 108 -7.93 -37.65 -5.94
C VAL A 108 -8.53 -38.37 -4.75
N GLY A 109 -9.77 -38.05 -4.42
CA GLY A 109 -10.53 -38.76 -3.39
C GLY A 109 -11.27 -39.92 -4.05
N CYS A 110 -11.01 -41.14 -3.58
CA CYS A 110 -11.74 -42.32 -4.04
C CYS A 110 -12.69 -42.78 -2.94
N GLN A 111 -13.96 -42.98 -3.28
CA GLN A 111 -14.87 -43.76 -2.43
C GLN A 111 -14.49 -45.24 -2.59
N ILE A 112 -14.25 -45.94 -1.48
CA ILE A 112 -13.90 -47.37 -1.48
C ILE A 112 -15.10 -48.16 -0.96
N PHE A 113 -15.50 -49.19 -1.70
CA PHE A 113 -16.52 -50.15 -1.30
C PHE A 113 -16.07 -50.98 -0.07
N ALA A 114 -17.03 -51.66 0.56
CA ALA A 114 -16.75 -52.54 1.71
C ALA A 114 -15.83 -53.74 1.36
N ASP A 115 -15.69 -54.08 0.08
CA ASP A 115 -14.79 -55.12 -0.44
C ASP A 115 -13.37 -54.61 -0.77
N GLY A 116 -13.12 -53.30 -0.57
CA GLY A 116 -11.82 -52.67 -0.81
C GLY A 116 -11.61 -52.14 -2.22
N GLN A 117 -12.57 -52.24 -3.14
CA GLN A 117 -12.42 -51.68 -4.49
C GLN A 117 -12.85 -50.21 -4.57
N PRO A 118 -12.12 -49.35 -5.33
CA PRO A 118 -12.51 -47.96 -5.53
C PRO A 118 -13.67 -47.83 -6.53
N GLU A 119 -14.78 -47.20 -6.12
CA GLU A 119 -16.03 -47.05 -6.89
C GLU A 119 -16.00 -45.82 -7.80
N SER A 120 -15.59 -44.67 -7.26
CA SER A 120 -15.42 -43.44 -8.00
C SER A 120 -14.30 -42.61 -7.40
N CYS A 121 -13.34 -42.25 -8.26
CA CYS A 121 -12.22 -41.40 -7.93
C CYS A 121 -12.44 -40.05 -8.61
N GLY A 122 -12.64 -39.01 -7.82
CA GLY A 122 -12.83 -37.64 -8.31
C GLY A 122 -11.74 -36.71 -7.78
N PRO A 123 -11.49 -35.57 -8.45
CA PRO A 123 -10.67 -34.52 -7.86
C PRO A 123 -11.32 -34.06 -6.55
N ALA A 124 -10.61 -34.25 -5.45
CA ALA A 124 -10.99 -33.81 -4.12
C ALA A 124 -10.08 -32.64 -3.73
N PRO A 125 -10.53 -31.39 -3.87
CA PRO A 125 -9.77 -30.25 -3.38
C PRO A 125 -9.84 -30.23 -1.85
N ASP A 126 -8.76 -30.62 -1.18
CA ASP A 126 -8.56 -30.33 0.24
C ASP A 126 -7.96 -28.91 0.35
N ILE A 127 -8.85 -27.93 0.47
CA ILE A 127 -8.49 -26.53 0.66
C ILE A 127 -8.32 -26.29 2.16
N LYS A 128 -7.09 -26.38 2.65
CA LYS A 128 -6.79 -26.00 4.03
C LYS A 128 -6.68 -24.47 4.10
N LEU A 129 -7.76 -23.84 4.54
CA LEU A 129 -7.76 -22.46 4.99
C LEU A 129 -7.01 -22.42 6.32
N GLY A 130 -5.83 -21.80 6.32
CA GLY A 130 -5.01 -21.66 7.51
C GLY A 130 -4.79 -20.18 7.80
N SER A 131 -5.02 -19.80 9.06
CA SER A 131 -4.68 -18.48 9.56
C SER A 131 -3.15 -18.37 9.67
N SER A 132 -2.50 -17.62 8.78
CA SER A 132 -1.08 -17.26 8.90
C SER A 132 -0.88 -16.04 9.83
N VAL A 133 -1.72 -15.93 10.86
CA VAL A 133 -1.72 -14.82 11.81
C VAL A 133 -0.74 -15.11 12.93
N TRP A 134 0.19 -14.19 13.13
CA TRP A 134 1.01 -14.13 14.33
C TRP A 134 0.34 -13.19 15.31
N ASN A 135 -0.16 -13.67 16.46
CA ASN A 135 -0.87 -12.84 17.44
C ASN A 135 -1.96 -11.93 16.83
N GLY A 136 -2.72 -12.43 15.85
CA GLY A 136 -3.76 -11.67 15.13
C GLY A 136 -3.25 -10.82 13.95
N TRP A 137 -1.94 -10.75 13.72
CA TRP A 137 -1.31 -10.02 12.62
C TRP A 137 -1.08 -10.91 11.41
N THR A 138 -1.58 -10.52 10.25
CA THR A 138 -1.31 -11.20 8.99
C THR A 138 -0.22 -10.47 8.22
N PRO A 139 0.80 -11.19 7.71
CA PRO A 139 1.83 -10.58 6.91
C PRO A 139 1.31 -10.26 5.51
N GLU A 140 1.51 -9.02 5.10
CA GLU A 140 1.23 -8.51 3.77
C GLU A 140 2.51 -8.00 3.11
N ARG A 141 2.43 -7.64 1.83
CA ARG A 141 3.59 -7.15 1.09
C ARG A 141 3.15 -6.22 -0.03
N SER A 142 3.89 -5.13 -0.19
CA SER A 142 3.71 -4.19 -1.29
C SER A 142 5.06 -3.97 -1.97
N ARG A 143 5.05 -3.33 -3.15
CA ARG A 143 6.27 -3.04 -3.90
C ARG A 143 6.12 -1.72 -4.62
N CYS A 144 6.97 -0.76 -4.28
CA CYS A 144 7.17 0.41 -5.10
C CYS A 144 7.71 -0.02 -6.48
N GLY A 145 7.13 0.47 -7.57
CA GLY A 145 7.59 0.24 -8.93
C GLY A 145 9.05 0.63 -9.11
N ASN A 146 9.47 1.74 -8.49
CA ASN A 146 10.86 2.21 -8.46
C ASN A 146 11.77 1.50 -7.44
N ARG A 147 11.26 0.52 -6.69
CA ARG A 147 11.99 -0.14 -5.58
C ARG A 147 12.55 0.83 -4.53
N SER A 148 11.93 1.99 -4.34
CA SER A 148 12.31 2.91 -3.27
C SER A 148 12.18 2.23 -1.91
N ASN A 149 13.20 2.43 -1.08
CA ASN A 149 13.23 2.01 0.32
C ASN A 149 12.82 3.14 1.28
N ARG A 150 12.61 4.36 0.78
CA ARG A 150 12.20 5.53 1.55
C ARG A 150 10.72 5.82 1.31
N ILE A 151 9.92 5.67 2.34
CA ILE A 151 8.46 5.73 2.24
C ILE A 151 7.87 6.65 3.31
N ARG A 152 6.62 7.05 3.11
CA ARG A 152 5.71 7.44 4.18
C ARG A 152 4.38 6.71 4.01
N ALA A 153 3.64 6.55 5.09
CA ALA A 153 2.40 5.78 5.05
C ALA A 153 1.29 6.46 5.86
N ARG A 154 0.05 6.12 5.53
CA ARG A 154 -1.14 6.44 6.33
C ARG A 154 -2.25 5.43 6.09
N LEU A 155 -3.21 5.40 7.00
CA LEU A 155 -4.49 4.75 6.76
C LEU A 155 -5.48 5.78 6.19
N GLY A 156 -6.02 5.51 5.00
CA GLY A 156 -7.07 6.28 4.36
C GLY A 156 -8.45 5.65 4.57
N THR A 157 -9.51 6.34 4.15
CA THR A 157 -10.89 5.86 4.23
C THR A 157 -11.09 4.52 3.50
N GLY A 158 -12.11 3.76 3.90
CA GLY A 158 -12.46 2.51 3.19
C GLY A 158 -11.47 1.36 3.39
N ARG A 159 -10.82 1.30 4.57
CA ARG A 159 -9.86 0.24 4.93
C ARG A 159 -8.59 0.24 4.07
N LEU A 160 -8.17 1.40 3.57
CA LEU A 160 -7.00 1.50 2.70
C LEU A 160 -5.73 1.86 3.50
N LEU A 161 -4.68 1.08 3.32
CA LEU A 161 -3.30 1.48 3.59
C LEU A 161 -2.77 2.20 2.36
N GLN A 162 -2.29 3.42 2.56
CA GLN A 162 -1.62 4.20 1.53
C GLN A 162 -0.14 4.29 1.86
N ILE A 163 0.72 3.88 0.92
CA ILE A 163 2.18 4.00 1.04
C ILE A 163 2.67 4.84 -0.13
N GLU A 164 3.34 5.95 0.16
CA GLU A 164 3.96 6.81 -0.84
C GLU A 164 5.47 6.54 -0.92
N CYS A 165 5.92 6.20 -2.11
CA CYS A 165 7.31 5.87 -2.42
C CYS A 165 8.07 7.14 -2.85
N LEU A 166 9.00 7.62 -2.02
CA LEU A 166 9.58 8.96 -2.15
C LEU A 166 10.85 9.03 -3.02
N GLY A 167 11.27 7.91 -3.62
CA GLY A 167 12.55 7.83 -4.34
C GLY A 167 13.72 7.50 -3.41
N HIS A 168 14.95 7.63 -3.90
CA HIS A 168 16.17 7.44 -3.11
C HIS A 168 16.73 8.79 -2.67
#